data_AF-A0A1I4IWQ5-F1
#
_entry.id   AF-A0A1I4IWQ5-F1
#
_cell.length_a   1.000
_cell.length_b   1.000
_cell.length_c   1.000
_cell.angle_alpha   90.00
_cell.angle_beta   90.00
_cell.angle_gamma   90.00
#
_symmetry.space_group_name_H-M   'P 1'
#
loop_
_entity.id
_entity.type
_entity.pdbx_description
1 polymer ?
#
loop_
_entity_poly.entity_id
_entity_poly.type
_entity_poly.pdbx_seq_one_letter_code
_entity_poly.pdbx_strand_id
1 'polypeptide(L)'
;MSNGALDTRNLEVEQEDINTRYKPVEKEIAEEALPYEMKYPSYFPFENEKTKVVITGWENSEERVVTSIRYPSIEEGAKWQEGSITQAAIPNVNYTIANFDRYYSKYSDTNGYNEIEIKDGITGLFKVNKEINGAELYWFYEEKEYALQLMYFSENNEELKAELIKIANSM
;
A
#
# COMPACT_ATOMS: atom_id res chain seq x y z
N MET A 1 24.60 -8.53 -3.20
CA MET A 1 24.79 -7.20 -2.60
C MET A 1 23.78 -6.30 -3.29
N SER A 2 22.71 -5.85 -2.61
CA SER A 2 21.80 -4.89 -3.24
C SER A 2 22.53 -3.55 -3.36
N ASN A 3 22.41 -2.89 -4.51
CA ASN A 3 23.22 -1.74 -4.85
C ASN A 3 22.73 -0.43 -4.19
N GLY A 4 21.86 -0.49 -3.17
CA GLY A 4 21.26 0.69 -2.54
C GLY A 4 20.32 1.51 -3.43
N ALA A 5 20.37 1.32 -4.74
CA ALA A 5 19.57 1.99 -5.76
C ALA A 5 18.73 0.99 -6.58
N LEU A 6 17.67 1.52 -7.19
CA LEU A 6 16.76 0.84 -8.11
C LEU A 6 17.50 0.38 -9.37
N ASP A 7 17.34 -0.89 -9.74
CA ASP A 7 17.81 -1.40 -11.03
C ASP A 7 16.74 -1.20 -12.11
N THR A 8 17.00 -0.28 -13.02
CA THR A 8 16.04 0.16 -14.05
C THR A 8 16.12 -0.64 -15.35
N ARG A 9 17.04 -1.62 -15.47
CA ARG A 9 17.29 -2.35 -16.74
C ARG A 9 16.06 -3.05 -17.32
N ASN A 10 15.17 -3.51 -16.45
CA ASN A 10 13.94 -4.21 -16.82
C ASN A 10 12.67 -3.37 -16.61
N LEU A 11 12.82 -2.05 -16.39
CA LEU A 11 11.71 -1.14 -16.15
C LEU A 11 11.51 -0.21 -17.35
N GLU A 12 10.26 0.00 -17.74
CA GLU A 12 9.90 0.97 -18.77
C GLU A 12 9.29 2.20 -18.10
N VAL A 13 9.77 3.40 -18.44
CA VAL A 13 9.22 4.66 -17.92
C VAL A 13 7.80 4.87 -18.49
N GLU A 14 6.82 5.08 -17.61
CA GLU A 14 5.44 5.44 -17.96
C GLU A 14 5.28 6.97 -17.98
N GLN A 15 5.84 7.64 -16.97
CA GLN A 15 5.75 9.09 -16.79
C GLN A 15 6.99 9.60 -16.08
N GLU A 16 7.49 10.75 -16.50
CA GLU A 16 8.61 11.45 -15.88
C GLU A 16 8.21 12.91 -15.63
N ASP A 17 8.15 13.29 -14.35
CA ASP A 17 7.87 14.66 -13.89
C ASP A 17 8.75 14.95 -12.65
N ILE A 18 8.16 15.36 -11.52
CA ILE A 18 8.87 15.41 -10.24
C ILE A 18 9.28 13.99 -9.80
N ASN A 19 8.49 12.98 -10.15
CA ASN A 19 8.79 11.58 -9.90
C ASN A 19 8.91 10.81 -11.21
N THR A 20 9.76 9.80 -11.25
CA THR A 20 9.82 8.83 -12.36
C THR A 20 8.91 7.67 -12.03
N ARG A 21 7.78 7.55 -12.72
CA ARG A 21 6.86 6.42 -12.59
C ARG A 21 7.15 5.42 -13.70
N TYR A 22 7.38 4.17 -13.32
CA TYR A 22 7.56 3.07 -14.26
C TYR A 22 6.23 2.39 -14.54
N LYS A 23 6.12 1.76 -15.72
CA LYS A 23 4.97 0.90 -16.04
C LYS A 23 4.87 -0.23 -15.01
N PRO A 24 3.65 -0.64 -14.62
CA PRO A 24 3.48 -1.73 -13.68
C PRO A 24 4.12 -3.03 -14.19
N VAL A 25 4.82 -3.75 -13.31
CA VAL A 25 5.54 -5.00 -13.61
C VAL A 25 5.07 -6.17 -12.72
N GLU A 26 5.39 -7.40 -13.12
CA GLU A 26 5.14 -8.58 -12.27
C GLU A 26 6.03 -8.54 -11.01
N LYS A 27 5.63 -9.28 -9.97
CA LYS A 27 6.31 -9.27 -8.66
C LYS A 27 7.77 -9.68 -8.75
N GLU A 28 8.07 -10.67 -9.59
CA GLU A 28 9.42 -11.20 -9.77
C GLU A 28 10.34 -10.14 -10.39
N ILE A 29 9.84 -9.36 -11.35
CA ILE A 29 10.60 -8.26 -11.95
C ILE A 29 10.83 -7.14 -10.92
N ALA A 30 9.82 -6.85 -10.10
CA ALA A 30 9.97 -5.87 -9.03
C ALA A 30 11.00 -6.32 -7.99
N GLU A 31 10.96 -7.56 -7.54
CA GLU A 31 11.92 -8.13 -6.57
C GLU A 31 13.36 -8.08 -7.06
N GLU A 32 13.59 -8.28 -8.37
CA GLU A 32 14.92 -8.12 -8.98
C GLU A 32 15.38 -6.65 -9.05
N ALA A 33 14.43 -5.72 -9.24
CA ALA A 33 14.72 -4.31 -9.43
C ALA A 33 14.94 -3.55 -8.11
N LEU A 34 14.21 -3.90 -7.07
CA LEU A 34 14.11 -3.10 -5.86
C LEU A 34 15.39 -3.13 -5.01
N PRO A 35 15.77 -2.00 -4.38
CA PRO A 35 16.92 -1.96 -3.48
C PRO A 35 16.64 -2.60 -2.10
N TYR A 36 15.45 -3.16 -1.90
CA TYR A 36 14.99 -3.79 -0.66
C TYR A 36 14.13 -5.02 -0.93
N GLU A 37 14.07 -5.91 0.05
CA GLU A 37 13.14 -7.06 0.04
C GLU A 37 11.72 -6.59 0.33
N MET A 38 10.78 -6.96 -0.55
CA MET A 38 9.37 -6.63 -0.40
C MET A 38 8.60 -7.84 0.16
N LYS A 39 8.01 -7.67 1.34
CA LYS A 39 7.07 -8.65 1.92
C LYS A 39 5.65 -8.29 1.51
N TYR A 40 4.99 -9.18 0.80
CA TYR A 40 3.61 -8.99 0.34
C TYR A 40 2.62 -9.53 1.39
N PRO A 41 1.47 -8.87 1.61
CA PRO A 41 0.42 -9.41 2.46
C PRO A 41 -0.05 -10.78 1.96
N SER A 42 -0.24 -11.70 2.91
CA SER A 42 -0.77 -13.05 2.65
C SER A 42 -2.21 -13.23 3.15
N TYR A 43 -2.72 -12.28 3.92
CA TYR A 43 -4.09 -12.23 4.40
C TYR A 43 -4.86 -11.05 3.78
N PHE A 44 -6.12 -11.31 3.41
CA PHE A 44 -7.07 -10.32 2.94
C PHE A 44 -8.47 -10.65 3.49
N PRO A 45 -9.31 -9.64 3.80
CA PRO A 45 -10.68 -9.87 4.28
C PRO A 45 -11.66 -10.28 3.16
N PHE A 46 -11.18 -10.46 1.93
CA PHE A 46 -11.96 -10.84 0.75
C PHE A 46 -11.10 -11.61 -0.26
N GLU A 47 -11.75 -12.34 -1.17
CA GLU A 47 -11.07 -12.90 -2.34
C GLU A 47 -10.58 -11.78 -3.26
N ASN A 48 -9.34 -11.87 -3.74
CA ASN A 48 -8.71 -10.84 -4.57
C ASN A 48 -7.99 -11.43 -5.78
N GLU A 49 -7.77 -10.59 -6.78
CA GLU A 49 -6.88 -10.89 -7.90
C GLU A 49 -5.49 -10.30 -7.68
N LYS A 50 -4.48 -11.01 -8.19
CA LYS A 50 -3.10 -10.51 -8.21
C LYS A 50 -3.00 -9.38 -9.23
N THR A 51 -2.37 -8.29 -8.81
CA THR A 51 -2.04 -7.18 -9.71
C THR A 51 -0.53 -6.99 -9.80
N LYS A 52 -0.15 -6.13 -10.75
CA LYS A 52 1.22 -5.72 -10.98
C LYS A 52 1.69 -4.70 -9.93
N VAL A 53 2.99 -4.71 -9.69
CA VAL A 53 3.68 -3.80 -8.81
C VAL A 53 3.98 -2.50 -9.56
N VAL A 54 3.64 -1.36 -8.96
CA VAL A 54 4.00 -0.02 -9.43
C VAL A 54 5.23 0.43 -8.68
N ILE A 55 6.27 0.81 -9.43
CA ILE A 55 7.53 1.34 -8.90
C ILE A 55 7.62 2.82 -9.28
N THR A 56 8.05 3.65 -8.35
CA THR A 56 8.26 5.09 -8.55
C THR A 56 9.59 5.51 -7.94
N GLY A 57 10.47 6.08 -8.76
CA GLY A 57 11.63 6.85 -8.30
C GLY A 57 11.15 8.22 -7.82
N TRP A 58 11.24 8.45 -6.51
CA TRP A 58 10.75 9.65 -5.87
C TRP A 58 11.73 10.81 -6.07
N GLU A 59 11.23 11.99 -6.46
CA GLU A 59 12.07 13.15 -6.78
C GLU A 59 13.15 12.82 -7.84
N ASN A 60 12.80 11.94 -8.79
CA ASN A 60 13.69 11.36 -9.81
C ASN A 60 14.95 10.68 -9.24
N SER A 61 14.84 10.12 -8.04
CA SER A 61 15.90 9.36 -7.38
C SER A 61 15.72 7.86 -7.61
N GLU A 62 16.83 7.18 -7.95
CA GLU A 62 16.90 5.71 -7.91
C GLU A 62 17.16 5.19 -6.48
N GLU A 63 17.57 6.04 -5.54
CA GLU A 63 17.81 5.67 -4.13
C GLU A 63 16.55 5.81 -3.28
N ARG A 64 15.67 6.77 -3.60
CA ARG A 64 14.38 6.97 -2.91
C ARG A 64 13.26 6.37 -3.75
N VAL A 65 12.87 5.15 -3.40
CA VAL A 65 11.94 4.32 -4.18
C VAL A 65 10.67 4.09 -3.41
N VAL A 66 9.54 4.34 -4.07
CA VAL A 66 8.20 3.98 -3.61
C VAL A 66 7.68 2.82 -4.45
N THR A 67 7.19 1.78 -3.78
CA THR A 67 6.55 0.64 -4.41
C THR A 67 5.14 0.52 -3.91
N SER A 68 4.19 0.25 -4.81
CA SER A 68 2.81 0.01 -4.43
C SER A 68 2.19 -1.14 -5.21
N ILE A 69 1.27 -1.85 -4.57
CA ILE A 69 0.47 -2.92 -5.17
C ILE A 69 -0.96 -2.82 -4.64
N ARG A 70 -1.93 -3.05 -5.51
CA ARG A 70 -3.36 -2.97 -5.20
C ARG A 70 -3.99 -4.34 -5.30
N TYR A 71 -4.74 -4.75 -4.29
CA TYR A 71 -5.46 -6.03 -4.28
C TYR A 71 -6.97 -5.75 -4.31
N PRO A 72 -7.59 -5.67 -5.50
CA PRO A 72 -9.02 -5.47 -5.62
C PRO A 72 -9.79 -6.76 -5.32
N SER A 73 -10.94 -6.64 -4.68
CA SER A 73 -11.87 -7.74 -4.45
C SER A 73 -12.48 -8.24 -5.77
N ILE A 74 -12.64 -9.56 -5.88
CA ILE A 74 -13.31 -10.22 -7.02
C ILE A 74 -14.70 -10.76 -6.66
N GLU A 75 -15.18 -10.54 -5.45
CA GLU A 75 -16.47 -11.04 -4.97
C GLU A 75 -17.63 -10.40 -5.75
N GLU A 76 -18.59 -11.20 -6.22
CA GLU A 76 -19.64 -10.76 -7.15
C GLU A 76 -20.56 -9.67 -6.58
N GLY A 77 -20.75 -9.63 -5.25
CA GLY A 77 -21.50 -8.57 -4.58
C GLY A 77 -20.82 -7.19 -4.64
N ALA A 78 -19.52 -7.15 -4.97
CA ALA A 78 -18.73 -5.94 -5.17
C ALA A 78 -18.53 -5.58 -6.65
N LYS A 79 -19.04 -6.40 -7.57
CA LYS A 79 -18.94 -6.17 -9.02
C LYS A 79 -20.12 -5.33 -9.54
N TRP A 80 -19.86 -4.74 -10.71
CA TRP A 80 -20.78 -3.95 -11.53
C TRP A 80 -22.22 -4.49 -11.51
N GLN A 81 -23.18 -3.67 -11.06
CA GLN A 81 -24.60 -3.99 -11.16
C GLN A 81 -25.18 -3.38 -12.44
N GLU A 82 -25.49 -4.23 -13.42
CA GLU A 82 -26.11 -3.83 -14.68
C GLU A 82 -27.45 -3.13 -14.42
N GLY A 83 -27.58 -1.88 -14.89
CA GLY A 83 -28.77 -1.04 -14.69
C GLY A 83 -28.71 -0.07 -13.50
N SER A 84 -27.65 -0.07 -12.70
CA SER A 84 -27.47 0.90 -11.61
C SER A 84 -26.88 2.23 -12.10
N ILE A 85 -27.45 3.36 -11.66
CA ILE A 85 -26.88 4.70 -11.85
C ILE A 85 -25.71 5.00 -10.90
N THR A 86 -25.49 4.16 -9.89
CA THR A 86 -24.41 4.26 -8.90
C THR A 86 -23.65 2.95 -8.81
N GLN A 87 -22.36 2.96 -9.11
CA GLN A 87 -21.48 1.81 -8.92
C GLN A 87 -20.78 1.92 -7.57
N ALA A 88 -20.85 0.88 -6.76
CA ALA A 88 -20.09 0.81 -5.52
C ALA A 88 -18.59 0.73 -5.86
N ALA A 89 -17.75 1.42 -5.07
CA ALA A 89 -16.30 1.31 -5.21
C ALA A 89 -15.87 -0.14 -4.85
N ILE A 90 -15.08 -0.79 -5.70
CA ILE A 90 -14.65 -2.17 -5.44
C ILE A 90 -13.74 -2.17 -4.18
N PRO A 91 -14.07 -2.96 -3.13
CA PRO A 91 -13.20 -3.10 -1.96
C PRO A 91 -11.78 -3.47 -2.38
N ASN A 92 -10.78 -2.90 -1.73
CA ASN A 92 -9.40 -3.16 -2.09
C ASN A 92 -8.45 -2.84 -0.94
N VAL A 93 -7.30 -3.53 -0.95
CA VAL A 93 -6.14 -3.19 -0.13
C VAL A 93 -5.10 -2.54 -1.03
N ASN A 94 -4.71 -1.30 -0.74
CA ASN A 94 -3.51 -0.69 -1.32
C ASN A 94 -2.38 -0.84 -0.31
N TYR A 95 -1.30 -1.49 -0.74
CA TYR A 95 -0.09 -1.65 0.05
C TYR A 95 1.04 -0.87 -0.60
N THR A 96 1.68 -0.01 0.17
CA THR A 96 2.79 0.84 -0.28
C THR A 96 3.98 0.71 0.66
N ILE A 97 5.18 0.66 0.10
CA ILE A 97 6.45 0.74 0.82
C ILE A 97 7.26 1.90 0.23
N ALA A 98 7.85 2.73 1.07
CA ALA A 98 8.90 3.66 0.69
C ALA A 98 10.16 3.34 1.50
N ASN A 99 11.33 3.31 0.86
CA ASN A 99 12.61 3.11 1.57
C ASN A 99 13.18 4.39 2.19
N PHE A 100 12.31 5.31 2.52
CA PHE A 100 12.59 6.56 3.19
C PHE A 100 11.31 7.00 3.90
N ASP A 101 11.43 7.92 4.85
CA ASP A 101 10.29 8.54 5.49
C ASP A 101 9.64 9.56 4.52
N ARG A 102 8.50 9.17 3.95
CA ARG A 102 7.78 9.93 2.92
C ARG A 102 6.71 10.80 3.56
N TYR A 103 5.95 10.23 4.49
CA TYR A 103 4.81 10.84 5.16
C TYR A 103 4.66 10.45 6.63
N TYR A 104 5.28 9.37 7.12
CA TYR A 104 5.06 8.86 8.46
C TYR A 104 5.31 9.93 9.53
N SER A 105 6.48 10.59 9.52
CA SER A 105 6.79 11.64 10.50
C SER A 105 5.90 12.89 10.34
N LYS A 106 5.33 13.12 9.16
CA LYS A 106 4.36 14.20 8.98
C LYS A 106 3.02 13.86 9.63
N TYR A 107 2.59 12.60 9.53
CA TYR A 107 1.31 12.17 10.08
C TYR A 107 1.36 11.91 11.59
N SER A 108 2.52 11.57 12.16
CA SER A 108 2.68 11.37 13.60
C SER A 108 2.28 12.62 14.40
N ASP A 109 2.54 13.80 13.83
CA ASP A 109 2.26 15.09 14.48
C ASP A 109 0.86 15.65 14.12
N THR A 110 0.08 14.93 13.30
CA THR A 110 -1.19 15.43 12.76
C THR A 110 -2.38 14.98 13.61
N ASN A 111 -3.22 15.92 14.03
CA ASN A 111 -4.51 15.64 14.66
C ASN A 111 -5.38 14.75 13.74
N GLY A 112 -5.72 13.54 14.19
CA GLY A 112 -6.63 12.63 13.49
C GLY A 112 -6.08 11.23 13.23
N TYR A 113 -4.78 11.01 13.46
CA TYR A 113 -4.20 9.67 13.55
C TYR A 113 -4.12 9.25 15.02
N ASN A 114 -4.39 7.98 15.29
CA ASN A 114 -4.23 7.37 16.61
C ASN A 114 -3.08 6.37 16.55
N GLU A 115 -2.17 6.42 17.52
CA GLU A 115 -1.14 5.39 17.68
C GLU A 115 -1.80 4.06 18.07
N ILE A 116 -1.42 2.99 17.38
CA ILE A 116 -1.83 1.62 17.65
C ILE A 116 -0.63 0.67 17.58
N GLU A 117 -0.65 -0.40 18.37
CA GLU A 117 0.34 -1.47 18.26
C GLU A 117 -0.05 -2.43 17.12
N ILE A 118 0.91 -2.79 16.27
CA ILE A 118 0.74 -3.74 15.16
C ILE A 118 1.18 -5.15 15.59
N LYS A 119 2.48 -5.31 15.92
CA LYS A 119 3.09 -6.52 16.51
C LYS A 119 4.40 -6.19 17.18
N ASP A 120 4.77 -6.96 18.20
CA ASP A 120 6.11 -6.98 18.80
C ASP A 120 6.68 -5.57 19.10
N GLY A 121 5.85 -4.65 19.61
CA GLY A 121 6.26 -3.27 19.90
C GLY A 121 6.40 -2.33 18.70
N ILE A 122 6.01 -2.76 17.49
CA ILE A 122 5.89 -1.88 16.32
C ILE A 122 4.61 -1.05 16.46
N THR A 123 4.78 0.26 16.63
CA THR A 123 3.69 1.25 16.63
C THR A 123 3.40 1.73 15.22
N GLY A 124 2.12 1.86 14.88
CA GLY A 124 1.64 2.50 13.67
C GLY A 124 0.61 3.59 13.96
N LEU A 125 0.33 4.38 12.93
CA LEU A 125 -0.64 5.47 12.93
C LEU A 125 -1.89 5.01 12.18
N PHE A 126 -2.98 4.87 12.91
CA PHE A 126 -4.28 4.44 12.38
C PHE A 126 -5.24 5.60 12.24
N LYS A 127 -5.98 5.63 11.12
CA LYS A 127 -7.05 6.60 10.89
C LYS A 127 -8.19 5.99 10.08
N VAL A 128 -9.42 6.24 10.50
CA VAL A 128 -10.60 5.98 9.68
C VAL A 128 -10.71 7.07 8.62
N ASN A 129 -10.79 6.68 7.36
CA ASN A 129 -10.91 7.58 6.22
C ASN A 129 -12.28 7.41 5.56
N LYS A 130 -13.18 8.36 5.87
CA LYS A 130 -14.56 8.37 5.35
C LYS A 130 -14.65 8.63 3.85
N GLU A 131 -13.64 9.29 3.25
CA GLU A 131 -13.66 9.61 1.81
C GLU A 131 -13.51 8.35 0.96
N ILE A 132 -12.78 7.36 1.47
CA ILE A 132 -12.57 6.07 0.81
C ILE A 132 -13.45 4.95 1.38
N ASN A 133 -14.38 5.26 2.30
CA ASN A 133 -15.14 4.27 3.07
C ASN A 133 -14.24 3.16 3.63
N GLY A 134 -13.25 3.55 4.44
CA GLY A 134 -12.22 2.64 4.87
C GLY A 134 -11.32 3.18 5.97
N ALA A 135 -10.12 2.62 6.07
CA ALA A 135 -9.12 3.04 7.03
C ALA A 135 -7.71 2.96 6.46
N GLU A 136 -6.80 3.66 7.11
CA GLU A 136 -5.39 3.74 6.76
C GLU A 136 -4.54 3.38 7.98
N LEU A 137 -3.44 2.69 7.73
CA LEU A 137 -2.42 2.36 8.71
C LEU A 137 -1.05 2.68 8.12
N TYR A 138 -0.30 3.54 8.78
CA TYR A 138 1.08 3.89 8.43
C TYR A 138 2.02 3.45 9.53
N TRP A 139 3.19 2.91 9.21
CA TRP A 139 4.23 2.64 10.20
C TRP A 139 5.61 2.79 9.60
N PHE A 140 6.59 3.09 10.44
CA PHE A 140 7.98 3.20 10.05
C PHE A 140 8.78 2.10 10.76
N TYR A 141 9.45 1.25 10.00
CA TYR A 141 10.21 0.12 10.51
C TYR A 141 11.39 -0.20 9.60
N GLU A 142 12.56 -0.50 10.18
CA GLU A 142 13.79 -0.82 9.43
C GLU A 142 14.08 0.15 8.27
N GLU A 143 14.02 1.45 8.58
CA GLU A 143 14.27 2.57 7.67
C GLU A 143 13.31 2.66 6.47
N LYS A 144 12.16 1.97 6.55
CA LYS A 144 11.12 1.98 5.53
C LYS A 144 9.81 2.47 6.13
N GLU A 145 9.11 3.28 5.34
CA GLU A 145 7.72 3.58 5.59
C GLU A 145 6.84 2.56 4.89
N TYR A 146 5.84 2.08 5.62
CA TYR A 146 4.80 1.21 5.12
C TYR A 146 3.46 1.91 5.26
N ALA A 147 2.60 1.73 4.26
CA ALA A 147 1.25 2.22 4.28
C ALA A 147 0.29 1.15 3.77
N LEU A 148 -0.78 0.93 4.53
CA LEU A 148 -1.93 0.14 4.12
C LEU A 148 -3.16 1.04 4.08
N GLN A 149 -3.88 0.99 2.97
CA GLN A 149 -5.23 1.55 2.87
C GLN A 149 -6.19 0.41 2.59
N LEU A 150 -7.15 0.22 3.48
CA LEU A 150 -8.23 -0.74 3.33
C LEU A 150 -9.49 0.03 2.97
N MET A 151 -9.94 -0.10 1.72
CA MET A 151 -11.28 0.26 1.30
C MET A 151 -12.18 -0.96 1.52
N TYR A 152 -13.09 -0.88 2.48
CA TYR A 152 -13.93 -2.00 2.90
C TYR A 152 -15.24 -1.46 3.48
N PHE A 153 -16.36 -2.01 3.02
CA PHE A 153 -17.70 -1.54 3.40
C PHE A 153 -18.09 -2.00 4.81
N SER A 154 -17.32 -1.58 5.82
CA SER A 154 -17.69 -1.68 7.22
C SER A 154 -17.69 -0.29 7.85
N GLU A 155 -18.75 0.02 8.60
CA GLU A 155 -18.82 1.23 9.43
C GLU A 155 -18.22 1.00 10.83
N ASN A 156 -17.76 -0.22 11.12
CA ASN A 156 -17.20 -0.57 12.41
C ASN A 156 -15.69 -0.28 12.45
N ASN A 157 -15.33 0.79 13.17
CA ASN A 157 -13.94 1.22 13.32
C ASN A 157 -13.02 0.13 13.92
N GLU A 158 -13.50 -0.65 14.88
CA GLU A 158 -12.69 -1.71 15.50
C GLU A 158 -12.48 -2.89 14.55
N GLU A 159 -13.45 -3.17 13.68
CA GLU A 159 -13.29 -4.16 12.62
C GLU A 159 -12.25 -3.70 11.61
N LEU A 160 -12.35 -2.46 11.09
CA LEU A 160 -11.37 -1.89 10.15
C LEU A 160 -9.95 -1.88 10.73
N LYS A 161 -9.81 -1.54 12.01
CA LYS A 161 -8.54 -1.59 12.73
C LYS A 161 -8.01 -3.02 12.82
N ALA A 162 -8.84 -3.97 13.25
CA ALA A 162 -8.45 -5.37 13.38
C ALA A 162 -8.02 -5.97 12.04
N GLU A 163 -8.74 -5.68 10.95
CA GLU A 163 -8.40 -6.15 9.61
C GLU A 163 -7.07 -5.57 9.12
N LEU A 164 -6.82 -4.27 9.30
CA LEU A 164 -5.54 -3.66 8.95
C LEU A 164 -4.37 -4.26 9.73
N ILE A 165 -4.53 -4.54 11.03
CA ILE A 165 -3.50 -5.21 11.84
C ILE A 165 -3.24 -6.63 11.33
N LYS A 166 -4.29 -7.40 11.00
CA LYS A 166 -4.12 -8.76 10.44
C LYS A 166 -3.36 -8.73 9.11
N ILE A 167 -3.70 -7.81 8.22
CA ILE A 167 -3.00 -7.62 6.94
C ILE A 167 -1.54 -7.27 7.21
N ALA A 168 -1.27 -6.30 8.10
CA ALA A 168 0.09 -5.90 8.48
C ALA A 168 0.92 -7.05 9.06
N ASN A 169 0.31 -7.89 9.89
CA ASN A 169 0.97 -9.04 10.53
C ASN A 169 1.14 -10.24 9.60
N SER A 170 0.46 -10.27 8.46
CA SER A 170 0.60 -11.33 7.44
C SER A 170 1.85 -11.17 6.54
N MET A 171 2.65 -10.14 6.82
CA MET A 171 3.90 -9.79 6.16
C MET A 171 5.13 -10.15 7.01
#